data_AF-A0A957M3Y7-F1
#
_entry.id   AF-A0A957M3Y7-F1
#
_cell.length_a   1.000
_cell.length_b   1.000
_cell.length_c   1.000
_cell.angle_alpha   90.00
_cell.angle_beta   90.00
_cell.angle_gamma   90.00
#
_symmetry.space_group_name_H-M   'P 1'
#
loop_
_entity.id
_entity.type
_entity.pdbx_description
1 polymer ?
#
loop_
_entity_poly.entity_id
_entity_poly.type
_entity_poly.pdbx_seq_one_letter_code
_entity_poly.pdbx_strand_id
1 'polypeptide(L)'
;HGNFAGLSIQAIPEGRVVHPNTPLTIVRGPMAMAQIVETPLLNKLNYSTLVATKASRLVEASRGGTILEFGLRRAQGEGANDGTRAALIGGAHFSSNVGVSHVLGLTPKGTHAHSMVQLMMALGEGEIGAFRAYAELYPDDCLLLVDTVDTLQSGVPNAIRVFEELRRKGHRPAGIRLDSGDQAYLSIQAAKMLDEAGFDECAIVLSSDLDELVIWQIITQIQHEAPRYGVDADKLIKRLVYGVGTRLITSWGEPALGGVYKLVAVKKDGDWNSAIKISESPSKTPTPGAKRA
;
A
#
# COMPACT_ATOMS: atom_id res chain seq x y z
N HIS A 1 40.13 -7.81 12.81
CA HIS A 1 40.85 -6.69 12.18
C HIS A 1 40.19 -6.27 10.87
N GLY A 2 39.04 -5.59 10.96
CA GLY A 2 38.35 -5.02 9.81
C GLY A 2 37.31 -4.03 10.31
N ASN A 3 37.22 -2.87 9.69
CA ASN A 3 36.18 -1.88 9.93
C ASN A 3 35.59 -1.44 8.58
N PHE A 4 34.43 -0.79 8.60
CA PHE A 4 33.74 -0.36 7.38
C PHE A 4 34.33 0.92 6.75
N ALA A 5 35.36 1.54 7.35
CA ALA A 5 35.92 2.80 6.86
C ALA A 5 36.59 2.69 5.48
N GLY A 6 37.01 1.47 5.10
CA GLY A 6 37.56 1.19 3.77
C GLY A 6 36.51 0.88 2.69
N LEU A 7 35.20 0.92 3.02
CA LEU A 7 34.13 0.70 2.06
C LEU A 7 33.62 2.00 1.46
N SER A 8 33.43 1.99 0.14
CA SER A 8 32.68 2.98 -0.62
C SER A 8 31.45 2.29 -1.22
N ILE A 9 30.28 2.89 -1.05
CA ILE A 9 29.03 2.42 -1.64
C ILE A 9 28.47 3.53 -2.54
N GLN A 10 28.19 3.18 -3.79
CA GLN A 10 27.49 4.04 -4.75
C GLN A 10 26.18 3.36 -5.12
N ALA A 11 25.06 4.08 -5.07
CA ALA A 11 23.75 3.50 -5.35
C ALA A 11 22.89 4.46 -6.16
N ILE A 12 21.96 3.89 -6.91
CA ILE A 12 20.89 4.67 -7.56
C ILE A 12 20.02 5.31 -6.44
N PRO A 13 19.65 6.60 -6.55
CA PRO A 13 18.75 7.23 -5.59
C PRO A 13 17.41 6.51 -5.49
N GLU A 14 16.86 6.40 -4.28
CA GLU A 14 15.53 5.81 -4.06
C GLU A 14 14.43 6.56 -4.83
N GLY A 15 13.39 5.84 -5.24
CA GLY A 15 12.29 6.37 -6.05
C GLY A 15 12.57 6.44 -7.56
N ARG A 16 13.78 6.09 -8.01
CA ARG A 16 14.09 5.95 -9.44
C ARG A 16 13.58 4.62 -9.99
N VAL A 17 13.08 4.64 -11.22
CA VAL A 17 12.81 3.43 -12.00
C VAL A 17 14.13 2.79 -12.40
N VAL A 18 14.23 1.49 -12.18
CA VAL A 18 15.42 0.69 -12.50
C VAL A 18 15.01 -0.52 -13.34
N HIS A 19 15.93 -1.00 -14.17
CA HIS A 19 15.68 -2.10 -15.09
C HIS A 19 16.56 -3.32 -14.77
N PRO A 20 16.15 -4.51 -15.21
CA PRO A 20 17.00 -5.70 -15.14
C PRO A 20 18.40 -5.43 -15.71
N ASN A 21 19.38 -6.15 -15.19
CA ASN A 21 20.78 -6.10 -15.65
C ASN A 21 21.49 -4.75 -15.45
N THR A 22 20.89 -3.81 -14.72
CA THR A 22 21.50 -2.53 -14.32
C THR A 22 22.06 -2.63 -12.89
N PRO A 23 23.29 -2.18 -12.61
CA PRO A 23 23.81 -2.17 -11.25
C PRO A 23 23.05 -1.17 -10.38
N LEU A 24 22.34 -1.65 -9.36
CA LEU A 24 21.62 -0.79 -8.40
C LEU A 24 22.56 -0.19 -7.34
N THR A 25 23.55 -0.97 -6.93
CA THR A 25 24.51 -0.62 -5.89
C THR A 25 25.87 -1.21 -6.21
N ILE A 26 26.91 -0.41 -6.05
CA ILE A 26 28.30 -0.77 -6.27
C ILE A 26 29.03 -0.60 -4.94
N VAL A 27 29.58 -1.70 -4.44
CA VAL A 27 30.40 -1.73 -3.22
C VAL A 27 31.86 -1.91 -3.60
N ARG A 28 32.73 -1.06 -3.07
CA ARG A 28 34.18 -1.09 -3.31
C ARG A 28 34.93 -1.02 -1.99
N GLY A 29 35.89 -1.91 -1.78
CA GLY A 29 36.78 -1.86 -0.61
C GLY A 29 37.47 -3.20 -0.35
N PRO A 30 38.01 -3.42 0.86
CA PRO A 30 38.65 -4.67 1.24
C PRO A 30 37.71 -5.86 1.04
N MET A 31 38.20 -6.91 0.37
CA MET A 31 37.38 -8.06 -0.07
C MET A 31 36.51 -8.64 1.05
N ALA A 32 37.09 -8.91 2.22
CA ALA A 32 36.35 -9.47 3.35
C ALA A 32 35.20 -8.56 3.82
N MET A 33 35.41 -7.24 3.84
CA MET A 33 34.38 -6.28 4.26
C MET A 33 33.31 -6.09 3.18
N ALA A 34 33.70 -6.05 1.90
CA ALA A 34 32.77 -5.95 0.78
C ALA A 34 31.92 -7.22 0.62
N GLN A 35 32.41 -8.37 1.10
CA GLN A 35 31.68 -9.63 1.06
C GLN A 35 30.67 -9.75 2.20
N ILE A 36 31.00 -9.32 3.42
CA ILE A 36 30.11 -9.38 4.59
C ILE A 36 28.80 -8.59 4.38
N VAL A 37 28.85 -7.49 3.61
CA VAL A 37 27.68 -6.65 3.38
C VAL A 37 26.71 -7.20 2.32
N GLU A 38 27.06 -8.26 1.59
CA GLU A 38 26.22 -8.83 0.52
C GLU A 38 24.82 -9.20 1.03
N THR A 39 24.74 -10.06 2.04
CA THR A 39 23.47 -10.59 2.56
C THR A 39 22.52 -9.50 3.06
N PRO A 40 22.93 -8.59 3.97
CA PRO A 40 22.04 -7.54 4.45
C PRO A 40 21.64 -6.55 3.34
N LEU A 41 22.53 -6.24 2.39
CA LEU A 41 22.18 -5.37 1.26
C LEU A 41 21.13 -6.03 0.37
N LEU A 42 21.31 -7.30 -0.01
CA LEU A 42 20.35 -8.02 -0.83
C LEU A 42 18.99 -8.13 -0.13
N ASN A 43 18.97 -8.43 1.17
CA ASN A 43 17.72 -8.53 1.93
C ASN A 43 16.94 -7.22 1.91
N LYS A 44 17.60 -6.08 2.18
CA LYS A 44 16.94 -4.77 2.19
C LYS A 44 16.54 -4.27 0.81
N LEU A 45 17.45 -4.36 -0.17
CA LEU A 45 17.21 -3.83 -1.51
C LEU A 45 16.16 -4.64 -2.26
N ASN A 46 16.21 -5.97 -2.21
CA ASN A 46 15.25 -6.81 -2.92
C ASN A 46 13.83 -6.57 -2.42
N TYR A 47 13.62 -6.62 -1.10
CA TYR A 47 12.29 -6.49 -0.53
C TYR A 47 11.72 -5.07 -0.72
N SER A 48 12.51 -4.03 -0.46
CA SER A 48 12.05 -2.65 -0.62
C SER A 48 11.73 -2.30 -2.08
N THR A 49 12.57 -2.73 -3.03
CA THR A 49 12.31 -2.51 -4.47
C THR A 49 11.05 -3.24 -4.91
N LEU A 50 10.85 -4.46 -4.42
CA LEU A 50 9.68 -5.28 -4.73
C LEU A 50 8.38 -4.61 -4.28
N VAL A 51 8.31 -4.19 -3.00
CA VAL A 51 7.10 -3.58 -2.43
C VAL A 51 6.83 -2.20 -3.04
N ALA A 52 7.87 -1.39 -3.29
CA ALA A 52 7.71 -0.10 -3.98
C ALA A 52 7.14 -0.28 -5.39
N THR A 53 7.65 -1.28 -6.13
CA THR A 53 7.13 -1.60 -7.47
C THR A 53 5.68 -2.09 -7.41
N LYS A 54 5.33 -2.91 -6.42
CA LYS A 54 3.94 -3.37 -6.22
C LYS A 54 3.00 -2.21 -5.90
N ALA A 55 3.41 -1.28 -5.04
CA ALA A 55 2.64 -0.08 -4.73
C ALA A 55 2.41 0.78 -5.99
N SER A 56 3.44 0.99 -6.81
CA SER A 56 3.31 1.74 -8.06
C SER A 56 2.28 1.13 -9.01
N ARG A 57 2.22 -0.20 -9.11
CA ARG A 57 1.22 -0.91 -9.92
C ARG A 57 -0.20 -0.73 -9.40
N LEU A 58 -0.39 -0.66 -8.09
CA LEU A 58 -1.70 -0.38 -7.48
C LEU A 58 -2.18 1.03 -7.81
N VAL A 59 -1.29 2.02 -7.71
CA VAL A 59 -1.61 3.42 -8.07
C VAL A 59 -2.01 3.51 -9.54
N GLU A 60 -1.25 2.87 -10.43
CA GLU A 60 -1.57 2.81 -11.86
C GLU A 60 -2.94 2.14 -12.12
N ALA A 61 -3.18 0.97 -11.53
CA ALA A 61 -4.44 0.25 -11.67
C ALA A 61 -5.65 1.04 -11.12
N SER A 62 -5.44 1.81 -10.06
CA SER A 62 -6.46 2.72 -9.50
C SER A 62 -6.68 3.99 -10.32
N ARG A 63 -5.98 4.16 -11.45
CA ARG A 63 -5.99 5.37 -12.30
C ARG A 63 -5.64 6.64 -11.53
N GLY A 64 -4.66 6.55 -10.63
CA GLY A 64 -4.24 7.65 -9.76
C GLY A 64 -5.13 7.86 -8.53
N GLY A 65 -5.99 6.89 -8.20
CA GLY A 65 -6.77 6.88 -6.98
C GLY A 65 -5.91 6.77 -5.72
N THR A 66 -6.53 7.04 -4.56
CA THR A 66 -5.82 7.02 -3.28
C THR A 66 -5.60 5.58 -2.81
N ILE A 67 -4.33 5.22 -2.58
CA ILE A 67 -3.94 3.91 -2.02
C ILE A 67 -3.53 4.09 -0.55
N LEU A 68 -4.10 3.27 0.33
CA LEU A 68 -3.74 3.17 1.74
C LEU A 68 -3.04 1.83 2.02
N GLU A 69 -1.87 1.86 2.63
CA GLU A 69 -1.13 0.67 3.05
C GLU A 69 -1.66 0.16 4.40
N PHE A 70 -2.35 -1.00 4.38
CA PHE A 70 -2.98 -1.65 5.54
C PHE A 70 -2.39 -3.04 5.86
N GLY A 71 -1.17 -3.30 5.41
CA GLY A 71 -0.51 -4.60 5.41
C GLY A 71 0.21 -4.97 6.69
N LEU A 72 0.42 -4.02 7.62
CA LEU A 72 1.18 -4.23 8.87
C LEU A 72 0.90 -5.58 9.57
N ARG A 73 -0.38 -5.96 9.70
CA ARG A 73 -0.79 -7.20 10.40
C ARG A 73 -0.48 -8.51 9.65
N ARG A 74 -0.03 -8.45 8.39
CA ARG A 74 0.33 -9.58 7.53
C ARG A 74 1.76 -9.52 7.02
N ALA A 75 2.49 -8.47 7.40
CA ALA A 75 3.89 -8.32 7.05
C ALA A 75 4.76 -9.41 7.68
N GLN A 76 5.91 -9.69 7.07
CA GLN A 76 6.85 -10.70 7.55
C GLN A 76 7.79 -10.12 8.61
N GLY A 77 7.35 -10.13 9.87
CA GLY A 77 8.14 -9.65 11.02
C GLY A 77 8.56 -8.19 10.87
N GLU A 78 9.83 -7.89 11.11
CA GLU A 78 10.39 -6.53 10.99
C GLU A 78 10.33 -5.94 9.58
N GLY A 79 10.12 -6.80 8.56
CA GLY A 79 9.88 -6.37 7.18
C GLY A 79 8.68 -5.43 7.06
N ALA A 80 7.76 -5.41 8.03
CA ALA A 80 6.65 -4.47 8.05
C ALA A 80 7.08 -3.00 7.88
N ASN A 81 8.19 -2.61 8.51
CA ASN A 81 8.64 -1.21 8.50
C ASN A 81 9.27 -0.85 7.16
N ASP A 82 10.19 -1.69 6.67
CA ASP A 82 10.85 -1.51 5.37
C ASP A 82 9.80 -1.54 4.24
N GLY A 83 8.83 -2.45 4.32
CA GLY A 83 7.74 -2.60 3.35
C GLY A 83 6.77 -1.42 3.36
N THR A 84 6.39 -0.92 4.53
CA THR A 84 5.55 0.29 4.64
C THR A 84 6.24 1.49 3.99
N ARG A 85 7.51 1.74 4.33
CA ARG A 85 8.29 2.84 3.76
C ARG A 85 8.43 2.68 2.24
N ALA A 86 8.72 1.48 1.77
CA ALA A 86 8.80 1.17 0.35
C ALA A 86 7.48 1.41 -0.37
N ALA A 87 6.35 1.02 0.22
CA ALA A 87 5.03 1.27 -0.35
C ALA A 87 4.73 2.77 -0.49
N LEU A 88 5.09 3.57 0.52
CA LEU A 88 4.97 5.03 0.47
C LEU A 88 5.83 5.64 -0.65
N ILE A 89 7.09 5.19 -0.80
CA ILE A 89 7.97 5.61 -1.91
C ILE A 89 7.38 5.19 -3.26
N GLY A 90 6.77 4.02 -3.33
CA GLY A 90 6.13 3.49 -4.54
C GLY A 90 4.80 4.16 -4.91
N GLY A 91 4.27 5.04 -4.05
CA GLY A 91 3.08 5.84 -4.34
C GLY A 91 1.85 5.55 -3.46
N ALA A 92 1.96 4.69 -2.43
CA ALA A 92 0.94 4.66 -1.39
C ALA A 92 0.86 6.03 -0.70
N HIS A 93 -0.35 6.53 -0.50
CA HIS A 93 -0.57 7.90 -0.02
C HIS A 93 -0.47 7.99 1.49
N PHE A 94 -0.95 6.96 2.19
CA PHE A 94 -0.92 6.86 3.65
C PHE A 94 -0.72 5.41 4.08
N SER A 95 -0.40 5.21 5.36
CA SER A 95 -0.30 3.89 5.99
C SER A 95 -1.04 3.87 7.33
N SER A 96 -1.49 2.69 7.72
CA SER A 96 -2.00 2.42 9.08
C SER A 96 -0.89 2.15 10.11
N ASN A 97 0.37 2.03 9.68
CA ASN A 97 1.51 1.84 10.55
C ASN A 97 1.89 3.17 11.23
N VAL A 98 1.40 3.37 12.45
CA VAL A 98 1.63 4.57 13.27
C VAL A 98 3.12 4.82 13.52
N GLY A 99 3.90 3.76 13.76
CA GLY A 99 5.33 3.90 14.08
C GLY A 99 6.13 4.46 12.91
N VAL A 100 5.98 3.87 11.72
CA VAL A 100 6.64 4.37 10.50
C VAL A 100 6.13 5.76 10.13
N SER A 101 4.81 5.99 10.21
CA SER A 101 4.23 7.30 9.91
C SER A 101 4.81 8.39 10.81
N HIS A 102 4.92 8.12 12.12
CA HIS A 102 5.52 9.05 13.08
C HIS A 102 6.98 9.38 12.75
N VAL A 103 7.81 8.35 12.50
CA VAL A 103 9.24 8.54 12.18
C VAL A 103 9.44 9.31 10.86
N LEU A 104 8.54 9.15 9.90
CA LEU A 104 8.59 9.85 8.61
C LEU A 104 7.90 11.23 8.64
N GLY A 105 7.30 11.64 9.75
CA GLY A 105 6.55 12.90 9.85
C GLY A 105 5.24 12.90 9.05
N LEU A 106 4.66 11.71 8.82
CA LEU A 106 3.40 11.52 8.09
C LEU A 106 2.24 11.27 9.07
N THR A 107 1.04 11.65 8.66
CA THR A 107 -0.19 11.34 9.40
C THR A 107 -0.62 9.90 9.09
N PRO A 108 -0.68 8.99 10.08
CA PRO A 108 -1.23 7.66 9.84
C PRO A 108 -2.73 7.77 9.51
N LYS A 109 -3.21 6.89 8.63
CA LYS A 109 -4.64 6.80 8.29
C LYS A 109 -5.17 5.41 8.60
N GLY A 110 -6.36 5.38 9.18
CA GLY A 110 -7.09 4.18 9.55
C GLY A 110 -8.50 4.56 10.00
N THR A 111 -9.38 3.57 10.07
CA THR A 111 -10.77 3.74 10.53
C THR A 111 -10.97 2.93 11.81
N HIS A 112 -12.21 2.79 12.28
CA HIS A 112 -12.52 1.75 13.27
C HIS A 112 -12.63 0.35 12.63
N ALA A 113 -12.65 -0.69 13.47
CA ALA A 113 -12.78 -2.09 13.06
C ALA A 113 -14.14 -2.67 13.46
N HIS A 114 -14.48 -3.85 12.94
CA HIS A 114 -15.71 -4.57 13.29
C HIS A 114 -15.86 -4.80 14.80
N SER A 115 -14.75 -4.99 15.52
CA SER A 115 -14.78 -5.21 16.98
C SER A 115 -15.44 -4.07 17.74
N MET A 116 -15.33 -2.83 17.28
CA MET A 116 -16.01 -1.69 17.89
C MET A 116 -17.53 -1.77 17.68
N VAL A 117 -17.97 -2.11 16.47
CA VAL A 117 -19.40 -2.27 16.18
C VAL A 117 -19.99 -3.44 16.97
N GLN A 118 -19.27 -4.57 17.01
CA GLN A 118 -19.64 -5.76 17.78
C GLN A 118 -19.74 -5.48 19.28
N LEU A 119 -18.83 -4.68 19.84
CA LEU A 119 -18.87 -4.27 21.24
C LEU A 119 -20.18 -3.52 21.55
N MET A 120 -20.54 -2.53 20.73
CA MET A 120 -21.73 -1.72 20.95
C MET A 120 -23.02 -2.53 20.76
N MET A 121 -23.02 -3.47 19.81
CA MET A 121 -24.10 -4.44 19.68
C MET A 121 -24.23 -5.32 20.93
N ALA A 122 -23.12 -5.81 21.48
CA ALA A 122 -23.11 -6.63 22.70
C ALA A 122 -23.56 -5.85 23.94
N LEU A 123 -23.35 -4.53 23.97
CA LEU A 123 -23.83 -3.62 25.01
C LEU A 123 -25.30 -3.19 24.81
N GLY A 124 -25.96 -3.62 23.73
CA GLY A 124 -27.37 -3.32 23.46
C GLY A 124 -27.62 -1.97 22.76
N GLU A 125 -26.57 -1.28 22.33
CA GLU A 125 -26.69 0.00 21.61
C GLU A 125 -26.81 -0.18 20.08
N GLY A 126 -26.50 -1.37 19.59
CA GLY A 126 -26.57 -1.71 18.17
C GLY A 126 -25.51 -1.02 17.31
N GLU A 127 -25.62 -1.20 15.99
CA GLU A 127 -24.68 -0.65 15.01
C GLU A 127 -24.66 0.90 15.01
N ILE A 128 -25.84 1.53 15.09
CA ILE A 128 -25.96 2.99 15.11
C ILE A 128 -25.31 3.61 16.36
N GLY A 129 -25.34 2.91 17.51
CA GLY A 129 -24.64 3.34 18.72
C GLY A 129 -23.13 3.45 18.49
N ALA A 130 -22.54 2.46 17.81
CA ALA A 130 -21.12 2.52 17.44
C ALA A 130 -20.80 3.70 16.53
N PHE A 131 -21.63 3.94 15.51
CA PHE A 131 -21.39 5.04 14.58
C PHE A 131 -21.49 6.41 15.27
N ARG A 132 -22.47 6.60 16.17
CA ARG A 132 -22.59 7.83 16.97
C ARG A 132 -21.39 8.03 17.90
N ALA A 133 -20.95 6.98 18.59
CA ALA A 133 -19.79 7.04 19.47
C ALA A 133 -18.51 7.41 18.69
N TYR A 134 -18.32 6.85 17.48
CA TYR A 134 -17.19 7.22 16.63
C TYR A 134 -17.27 8.66 16.15
N ALA A 135 -18.46 9.08 15.68
CA ALA A 135 -18.71 10.42 15.17
C ALA A 135 -18.54 11.51 16.25
N GLU A 136 -18.84 11.21 17.51
CA GLU A 136 -18.63 12.14 18.63
C GLU A 136 -17.14 12.38 18.91
N LEU A 137 -16.31 11.34 18.82
CA LEU A 137 -14.86 11.42 19.04
C LEU A 137 -14.11 12.01 17.84
N TYR A 138 -14.57 11.72 16.62
CA TYR A 138 -13.90 12.10 15.37
C TYR A 138 -14.87 12.80 14.40
N PRO A 139 -15.42 13.97 14.77
CA PRO A 139 -16.50 14.58 14.00
C PRO A 139 -16.08 15.05 12.59
N ASP A 140 -14.83 15.47 12.41
CA ASP A 140 -14.28 15.95 11.13
C ASP A 140 -13.51 14.88 10.34
N ASP A 141 -13.23 13.72 10.95
CA ASP A 141 -12.56 12.56 10.33
C ASP A 141 -13.47 11.30 10.40
N CYS A 142 -14.80 11.51 10.41
CA CYS A 142 -15.76 10.43 10.63
C CYS A 142 -15.88 9.51 9.40
N LEU A 143 -15.24 8.34 9.48
CA LEU A 143 -15.29 7.30 8.45
C LEU A 143 -15.81 5.98 9.03
N LEU A 144 -16.99 5.56 8.58
CA LEU A 144 -17.75 4.47 9.20
C LEU A 144 -17.66 3.15 8.44
N LEU A 145 -17.38 2.05 9.15
CA LEU A 145 -17.40 0.68 8.61
C LEU A 145 -18.82 0.14 8.57
N VAL A 146 -19.37 -0.04 7.37
CA VAL A 146 -20.83 -0.25 7.19
C VAL A 146 -21.25 -1.69 6.89
N ASP A 147 -20.33 -2.65 6.86
CA ASP A 147 -20.62 -4.04 6.47
C ASP A 147 -20.53 -5.03 7.64
N THR A 148 -20.79 -4.59 8.87
CA THR A 148 -20.80 -5.50 10.03
C THR A 148 -22.06 -6.35 10.12
N VAL A 149 -23.22 -5.78 9.76
CA VAL A 149 -24.52 -6.49 9.81
C VAL A 149 -25.07 -6.71 8.41
N ASP A 150 -25.47 -5.63 7.73
CA ASP A 150 -25.87 -5.62 6.32
C ASP A 150 -25.55 -4.24 5.74
N THR A 151 -24.73 -4.22 4.69
CA THR A 151 -24.24 -2.98 4.08
C THR A 151 -25.37 -2.05 3.63
N LEU A 152 -26.36 -2.57 2.91
CA LEU A 152 -27.35 -1.74 2.22
C LEU A 152 -28.63 -1.56 3.03
N GLN A 153 -28.97 -2.52 3.89
CA GLN A 153 -30.18 -2.50 4.71
C GLN A 153 -29.95 -1.91 6.11
N SER A 154 -28.70 -1.90 6.61
CA SER A 154 -28.38 -1.39 7.95
C SER A 154 -27.27 -0.34 7.94
N GLY A 155 -26.07 -0.70 7.49
CA GLY A 155 -24.87 0.10 7.70
C GLY A 155 -24.88 1.44 6.97
N VAL A 156 -25.10 1.45 5.64
CA VAL A 156 -25.20 2.71 4.87
C VAL A 156 -26.37 3.57 5.36
N PRO A 157 -27.59 3.04 5.58
CA PRO A 157 -28.68 3.80 6.21
C PRO A 157 -28.32 4.41 7.57
N ASN A 158 -27.66 3.65 8.45
CA ASN A 158 -27.24 4.14 9.76
C ASN A 158 -26.13 5.20 9.66
N ALA A 159 -25.17 5.02 8.75
CA ALA A 159 -24.13 6.00 8.48
C ALA A 159 -24.74 7.34 8.01
N ILE A 160 -25.69 7.30 7.07
CA ILE A 160 -26.40 8.50 6.60
C ILE A 160 -27.09 9.23 7.76
N ARG A 161 -27.80 8.51 8.64
CA ARG A 161 -28.44 9.12 9.84
C ARG A 161 -27.42 9.85 10.72
N VAL A 162 -26.27 9.23 10.98
CA VAL A 162 -25.20 9.82 11.79
C VAL A 162 -24.54 11.00 11.07
N PHE A 163 -24.36 10.92 9.75
CA PHE A 163 -23.83 12.00 8.94
C PHE A 163 -24.75 13.23 8.93
N GLU A 164 -26.07 13.04 8.91
CA GLU A 164 -27.01 14.15 9.07
C GLU A 164 -26.92 14.78 10.46
N GLU A 165 -26.77 13.98 11.51
CA GLU A 165 -26.55 14.47 12.88
C GLU A 165 -25.26 15.31 12.96
N LEU A 166 -24.16 14.86 12.34
CA LEU A 166 -22.91 15.62 12.23
C LEU A 166 -23.09 16.90 11.43
N ARG A 167 -23.76 16.85 10.28
CA ARG A 167 -24.03 18.01 9.42
C ARG A 167 -24.82 19.09 10.18
N ARG A 168 -25.81 18.70 10.99
CA ARG A 168 -26.57 19.64 11.86
C ARG A 168 -25.69 20.29 12.93
N LYS A 169 -24.61 19.62 13.36
CA LYS A 169 -23.61 20.15 14.29
C LYS A 169 -22.52 20.99 13.59
N GLY A 170 -22.57 21.13 12.26
CA GLY A 170 -21.61 21.93 11.49
C GLY A 170 -20.39 21.14 11.00
N HIS A 171 -20.35 19.82 11.16
CA HIS A 171 -19.24 18.97 10.73
C HIS A 171 -19.51 18.33 9.36
N ARG A 172 -18.43 17.88 8.70
CA ARG A 172 -18.49 17.14 7.45
C ARG A 172 -17.95 15.72 7.66
N PRO A 173 -18.74 14.67 7.37
CA PRO A 173 -18.25 13.30 7.45
C PRO A 173 -17.19 13.02 6.38
N ALA A 174 -16.27 12.11 6.68
CA ALA A 174 -15.20 11.71 5.75
C ALA A 174 -15.68 10.64 4.75
N GLY A 175 -16.50 9.68 5.20
CA GLY A 175 -17.06 8.67 4.31
C GLY A 175 -17.37 7.32 4.93
N ILE A 176 -17.42 6.27 4.12
CA ILE A 176 -17.72 4.90 4.56
C ILE A 176 -16.63 3.92 4.14
N ARG A 177 -16.55 2.76 4.80
CA ARG A 177 -15.67 1.64 4.43
C ARG A 177 -16.48 0.37 4.15
N LEU A 178 -16.14 -0.30 3.05
CA LEU A 178 -16.63 -1.60 2.62
C LEU A 178 -15.47 -2.61 2.65
N ASP A 179 -15.59 -3.69 3.43
CA ASP A 179 -14.55 -4.71 3.65
C ASP A 179 -14.97 -6.12 3.16
N SER A 180 -16.12 -6.25 2.49
CA SER A 180 -16.66 -7.53 2.03
C SER A 180 -17.67 -7.37 0.90
N GLY A 181 -18.04 -8.51 0.28
CA GLY A 181 -19.03 -8.59 -0.80
C GLY A 181 -18.52 -8.15 -2.18
N ASP A 182 -19.44 -8.01 -3.13
CA ASP A 182 -19.14 -7.42 -4.45
C ASP A 182 -18.93 -5.92 -4.28
N GLN A 183 -17.67 -5.52 -4.22
CA GLN A 183 -17.29 -4.14 -3.94
C GLN A 183 -17.71 -3.16 -5.04
N ALA A 184 -17.77 -3.59 -6.31
CA ALA A 184 -18.22 -2.71 -7.38
C ALA A 184 -19.71 -2.43 -7.23
N TYR A 185 -20.53 -3.48 -7.10
CA TYR A 185 -21.96 -3.35 -6.89
C TYR A 185 -22.29 -2.56 -5.61
N LEU A 186 -21.66 -2.90 -4.49
CA LEU A 186 -21.90 -2.23 -3.20
C LEU A 186 -21.46 -0.77 -3.25
N SER A 187 -20.37 -0.44 -3.94
CA SER A 187 -19.95 0.96 -4.13
C SER A 187 -20.99 1.76 -4.92
N ILE A 188 -21.55 1.18 -5.99
CA ILE A 188 -22.59 1.84 -6.80
C ILE A 188 -23.83 2.11 -5.95
N GLN A 189 -24.33 1.10 -5.23
CA GLN A 189 -25.53 1.27 -4.41
C GLN A 189 -25.29 2.23 -3.25
N ALA A 190 -24.16 2.13 -2.56
CA ALA A 190 -23.83 3.04 -1.47
C ALA A 190 -23.66 4.48 -1.96
N ALA A 191 -23.00 4.69 -3.10
CA ALA A 191 -22.87 6.02 -3.71
C ALA A 191 -24.22 6.61 -4.07
N LYS A 192 -25.13 5.83 -4.64
CA LYS A 192 -26.50 6.26 -4.92
C LYS A 192 -27.21 6.76 -3.65
N MET A 193 -27.18 5.95 -2.58
CA MET A 193 -27.81 6.30 -1.30
C MET A 193 -27.18 7.55 -0.65
N LEU A 194 -25.86 7.67 -0.72
CA LEU A 194 -25.14 8.84 -0.21
C LEU A 194 -25.47 10.11 -1.01
N ASP A 195 -25.52 10.01 -2.34
CA ASP A 195 -25.84 11.14 -3.23
C ASP A 195 -27.28 11.61 -3.01
N GLU A 196 -28.24 10.68 -2.88
CA GLU A 196 -29.64 11.00 -2.56
C GLU A 196 -29.78 11.72 -1.20
N ALA A 197 -28.91 11.43 -0.24
CA ALA A 197 -28.87 12.11 1.07
C ALA A 197 -28.03 13.41 1.08
N GLY A 198 -27.40 13.77 -0.04
CA GLY A 198 -26.55 14.96 -0.20
C GLY A 198 -25.16 14.81 0.43
N PHE A 199 -24.61 13.60 0.44
CA PHE A 199 -23.25 13.26 0.87
C PHE A 199 -22.40 12.79 -0.33
N ASP A 200 -22.45 13.54 -1.41
CA ASP A 200 -21.87 13.17 -2.70
C ASP A 200 -20.36 13.47 -2.84
N GLU A 201 -19.77 14.02 -1.78
CA GLU A 201 -18.32 14.22 -1.62
C GLU A 201 -17.67 13.17 -0.71
N CYS A 202 -18.45 12.36 0.02
CA CYS A 202 -17.92 11.36 0.96
C CYS A 202 -17.05 10.31 0.26
N ALA A 203 -15.91 9.95 0.83
CA ALA A 203 -15.10 8.86 0.31
C ALA A 203 -15.79 7.49 0.51
N ILE A 204 -15.49 6.55 -0.40
CA ILE A 204 -15.87 5.14 -0.25
C ILE A 204 -14.58 4.34 -0.23
N VAL A 205 -14.19 3.90 0.97
CA VAL A 205 -12.99 3.09 1.17
C VAL A 205 -13.31 1.63 0.91
N LEU A 206 -12.57 1.01 -0.01
CA LEU A 206 -12.64 -0.41 -0.31
C LEU A 206 -11.44 -1.10 0.33
N SER A 207 -11.67 -2.17 1.07
CA SER A 207 -10.64 -3.05 1.60
C SER A 207 -11.07 -4.50 1.48
N SER A 208 -10.15 -5.46 1.71
CA SER A 208 -10.31 -6.92 1.54
C SER A 208 -9.71 -7.46 0.24
N ASP A 209 -8.57 -8.14 0.40
CA ASP A 209 -7.84 -8.88 -0.65
C ASP A 209 -7.67 -8.17 -2.00
N LEU A 210 -7.58 -6.84 -1.97
CA LEU A 210 -7.29 -6.01 -3.12
C LEU A 210 -5.89 -6.26 -3.67
N ASP A 211 -5.76 -6.26 -4.99
CA ASP A 211 -4.53 -6.07 -5.74
C ASP A 211 -4.81 -5.29 -7.03
N GLU A 212 -3.80 -5.11 -7.88
CA GLU A 212 -3.92 -4.33 -9.12
C GLU A 212 -4.97 -4.91 -10.09
N LEU A 213 -5.16 -6.23 -10.12
CA LEU A 213 -6.13 -6.86 -11.00
C LEU A 213 -7.54 -6.68 -10.45
N VAL A 214 -7.72 -6.87 -9.14
CA VAL A 214 -9.01 -6.68 -8.47
C VAL A 214 -9.46 -5.21 -8.56
N ILE A 215 -8.57 -4.25 -8.32
CA ILE A 215 -8.88 -2.82 -8.45
C ILE A 215 -9.33 -2.49 -9.88
N TRP A 216 -8.59 -3.00 -10.88
CA TRP A 216 -8.95 -2.79 -12.28
C TRP A 216 -10.30 -3.41 -12.65
N GLN A 217 -10.61 -4.60 -12.13
CA GLN A 217 -11.91 -5.25 -12.29
C GLN A 217 -13.04 -4.45 -11.67
N ILE A 218 -12.88 -3.96 -10.43
CA ILE A 218 -13.86 -3.12 -9.74
C ILE A 218 -14.16 -1.87 -10.56
N ILE A 219 -13.12 -1.14 -11.00
CA ILE A 219 -13.28 0.06 -11.82
C ILE A 219 -14.03 -0.26 -13.11
N THR A 220 -13.63 -1.32 -13.81
CA THR A 220 -14.25 -1.72 -15.07
C THR A 220 -15.73 -2.06 -14.87
N GLN A 221 -16.06 -2.84 -13.84
CA GLN A 221 -17.46 -3.17 -13.51
C GLN A 221 -18.27 -1.91 -13.19
N ILE A 222 -17.72 -0.98 -12.39
CA ILE A 222 -18.37 0.31 -12.09
C ILE A 222 -18.68 1.09 -13.37
N GLN A 223 -17.72 1.19 -14.30
CA GLN A 223 -17.94 1.90 -15.57
C GLN A 223 -19.10 1.30 -16.39
N HIS A 224 -19.27 -0.02 -16.35
CA HIS A 224 -20.33 -0.70 -17.10
C HIS A 224 -21.69 -0.68 -16.39
N GLU A 225 -21.72 -0.74 -15.07
CA GLU A 225 -22.93 -0.97 -14.29
C GLU A 225 -23.51 0.32 -13.68
N ALA A 226 -22.68 1.27 -13.24
CA ALA A 226 -23.14 2.49 -12.58
C ALA A 226 -24.19 3.28 -13.38
N PRO A 227 -24.08 3.46 -14.72
CA PRO A 227 -25.09 4.16 -15.50
C PRO A 227 -26.48 3.50 -15.45
N ARG A 228 -26.55 2.17 -15.29
CA ARG A 228 -27.82 1.43 -15.17
C ARG A 228 -28.57 1.78 -13.90
N TYR A 229 -27.86 2.23 -12.87
CA TYR A 229 -28.41 2.63 -11.58
C TYR A 229 -28.56 4.16 -11.44
N GLY A 230 -28.25 4.92 -12.49
CA GLY A 230 -28.29 6.39 -12.47
C GLY A 230 -27.13 7.04 -11.73
N VAL A 231 -26.02 6.32 -11.54
CA VAL A 231 -24.81 6.82 -10.86
C VAL A 231 -23.77 7.20 -11.92
N ASP A 232 -23.19 8.39 -11.78
CA ASP A 232 -22.05 8.81 -12.62
C ASP A 232 -20.80 8.00 -12.24
N ALA A 233 -20.32 7.19 -13.18
CA ALA A 233 -19.20 6.29 -12.95
C ALA A 233 -17.90 7.05 -12.64
N ASP A 234 -17.61 8.15 -13.36
CA ASP A 234 -16.37 8.89 -13.19
C ASP A 234 -16.36 9.65 -11.85
N LYS A 235 -17.51 10.17 -11.43
CA LYS A 235 -17.69 10.78 -10.11
C LYS A 235 -17.50 9.74 -9.00
N LEU A 236 -18.08 8.55 -9.14
CA LEU A 236 -17.92 7.47 -8.17
C LEU A 236 -16.46 7.02 -8.07
N ILE A 237 -15.81 6.72 -9.20
CA ILE A 237 -14.41 6.24 -9.23
C ILE A 237 -13.47 7.24 -8.54
N LYS A 238 -13.67 8.55 -8.72
CA LYS A 238 -12.87 9.59 -8.05
C LYS A 238 -13.00 9.62 -6.53
N ARG A 239 -14.08 9.07 -5.97
CA ARG A 239 -14.34 8.99 -4.52
C ARG A 239 -13.85 7.69 -3.90
N LEU A 240 -13.39 6.74 -4.71
CA LEU A 240 -12.87 5.47 -4.21
C LEU A 240 -11.49 5.64 -3.60
N VAL A 241 -11.30 4.98 -2.48
CA VAL A 241 -10.01 4.88 -1.77
C VAL A 241 -9.74 3.41 -1.51
N TYR A 242 -8.52 2.94 -1.75
CA TYR A 242 -8.21 1.50 -1.72
C TYR A 242 -7.28 1.17 -0.55
N GLY A 243 -7.79 0.48 0.45
CA GLY A 243 -7.03 -0.07 1.57
C GLY A 243 -6.45 -1.44 1.22
N VAL A 244 -5.17 -1.49 0.87
CA VAL A 244 -4.50 -2.70 0.41
C VAL A 244 -3.58 -3.25 1.50
N GLY A 245 -3.83 -4.49 1.92
CA GLY A 245 -3.10 -5.15 3.00
C GLY A 245 -2.13 -6.21 2.51
N THR A 246 -2.53 -7.48 2.70
CA THR A 246 -1.71 -8.67 2.45
C THR A 246 -0.99 -8.63 1.10
N ARG A 247 -1.73 -8.39 0.00
CA ARG A 247 -1.20 -8.54 -1.36
C ARG A 247 -0.17 -7.48 -1.74
N LEU A 248 -0.20 -6.32 -1.09
CA LEU A 248 0.82 -5.28 -1.22
C LEU A 248 2.07 -5.65 -0.42
N ILE A 249 1.92 -5.84 0.90
CA ILE A 249 3.07 -5.94 1.80
C ILE A 249 3.90 -7.23 1.61
N THR A 250 3.28 -8.28 1.07
CA THR A 250 3.96 -9.54 0.74
C THR A 250 4.35 -9.63 -0.74
N SER A 251 4.05 -8.61 -1.55
CA SER A 251 4.16 -8.65 -3.01
C SER A 251 3.54 -9.93 -3.59
N TRP A 252 2.25 -10.13 -3.30
CA TRP A 252 1.56 -11.33 -3.72
C TRP A 252 1.60 -11.51 -5.24
N GLY A 253 1.80 -12.75 -5.67
CA GLY A 253 2.05 -13.15 -7.05
C GLY A 253 3.53 -13.37 -7.35
N GLU A 254 4.41 -12.51 -6.81
CA GLU A 254 5.87 -12.63 -6.95
C GLU A 254 6.53 -12.09 -5.67
N PRO A 255 6.71 -12.93 -4.63
CA PRO A 255 7.13 -12.48 -3.30
C PRO A 255 8.65 -12.30 -3.16
N ALA A 256 9.42 -12.45 -4.23
CA ALA A 256 10.88 -12.31 -4.20
C ALA A 256 11.40 -11.62 -5.46
N LEU A 257 12.19 -10.56 -5.28
CA LEU A 257 12.98 -9.99 -6.37
C LEU A 257 14.29 -10.78 -6.53
N GLY A 258 14.59 -11.22 -7.74
CA GLY A 258 15.80 -11.99 -8.08
C GLY A 258 17.11 -11.20 -8.13
N GLY A 259 17.26 -10.13 -7.33
CA GLY A 259 18.47 -9.34 -7.29
C GLY A 259 19.65 -10.12 -6.72
N VAL A 260 20.84 -9.88 -7.28
CA VAL A 260 22.06 -10.62 -6.95
C VAL A 260 23.24 -9.69 -6.71
N TYR A 261 24.15 -10.12 -5.86
CA TYR A 261 25.45 -9.48 -5.63
C TYR A 261 26.53 -10.31 -6.32
N LYS A 262 27.47 -9.63 -7.00
CA LYS A 262 28.51 -10.29 -7.80
C LYS A 262 29.80 -9.49 -7.74
N LEU A 263 30.91 -10.19 -7.53
CA LEU A 263 32.26 -9.65 -7.73
C LEU A 263 32.52 -9.45 -9.23
N VAL A 264 32.92 -8.24 -9.61
CA VAL A 264 33.13 -7.86 -11.02
C VAL A 264 34.56 -7.41 -11.33
N ALA A 265 35.33 -7.03 -10.30
CA ALA A 265 36.74 -6.68 -10.43
C ALA A 265 37.48 -6.81 -9.09
N VAL A 266 38.77 -7.13 -9.14
CA VAL A 266 39.69 -7.18 -7.99
C VAL A 266 40.92 -6.33 -8.29
N LYS A 267 41.38 -5.55 -7.31
CA LYS A 267 42.63 -4.78 -7.44
C LYS A 267 43.82 -5.65 -7.01
N LYS A 268 44.78 -5.86 -7.90
CA LYS A 268 46.03 -6.59 -7.64
C LYS A 268 47.19 -5.77 -8.21
N ASP A 269 48.25 -5.56 -7.42
CA ASP A 269 49.48 -4.84 -7.81
C ASP A 269 49.25 -3.42 -8.37
N GLY A 270 48.16 -2.75 -7.95
CA GLY A 270 47.79 -1.42 -8.44
C GLY A 270 46.72 -1.41 -9.52
N ASP A 271 46.51 -2.53 -10.21
CA ASP A 271 45.64 -2.64 -11.38
C ASP A 271 44.33 -3.37 -11.09
N TRP A 272 43.26 -2.95 -11.78
CA TRP A 272 41.94 -3.58 -11.70
C TRP A 272 41.84 -4.74 -12.69
N ASN A 273 41.63 -5.94 -12.16
CA ASN A 273 41.46 -7.17 -12.91
C ASN A 273 39.98 -7.57 -12.92
N SER A 274 39.38 -7.73 -14.10
CA SER A 274 37.98 -8.13 -14.25
C SER A 274 37.74 -9.55 -13.74
N ALA A 275 36.62 -9.76 -13.06
CA ALA A 275 36.14 -11.07 -12.64
C ALA A 275 34.85 -11.43 -13.40
N ILE A 276 34.77 -12.66 -13.90
CA ILE A 276 33.58 -13.19 -14.58
C ILE A 276 33.22 -14.55 -13.99
N LYS A 277 31.92 -14.77 -13.75
CA LYS A 277 31.37 -16.07 -13.41
C LYS A 277 30.67 -16.63 -14.64
N ILE A 278 31.23 -17.67 -15.24
CA ILE A 278 30.58 -18.39 -16.34
C ILE A 278 29.42 -19.21 -15.74
N SER A 279 28.27 -19.17 -16.39
CA SER A 279 27.06 -19.88 -15.96
C SER A 279 26.55 -20.77 -17.10
N GLU A 280 26.01 -21.94 -16.77
CA GLU A 280 25.42 -22.86 -17.76
C GLU A 280 24.18 -22.28 -18.45
N SER A 281 23.54 -21.28 -17.83
CA SER A 281 22.54 -20.42 -18.46
C SER A 281 23.22 -19.13 -18.93
N PRO A 282 23.32 -18.85 -20.25
CA PRO A 282 24.00 -17.66 -20.77
C PRO A 282 23.46 -16.33 -20.19
N SER A 283 22.15 -16.24 -19.93
CA SER A 283 21.48 -15.07 -19.34
C SER A 283 21.89 -14.75 -17.89
N LYS A 284 22.56 -15.68 -17.19
CA LYS A 284 23.05 -15.51 -15.82
C LYS A 284 24.54 -15.11 -15.76
N THR A 285 25.18 -14.88 -16.89
CA THR A 285 26.58 -14.42 -16.95
C THR A 285 26.63 -12.92 -16.67
N PRO A 286 27.26 -12.46 -15.57
CA PRO A 286 27.32 -11.05 -15.24
C PRO A 286 28.28 -10.31 -16.18
N THR A 287 27.96 -9.05 -16.52
CA THR A 287 28.89 -8.18 -17.26
C THR A 287 30.11 -7.86 -16.38
N PRO A 288 31.34 -8.21 -16.80
CA PRO A 288 32.55 -7.99 -16.00
C PRO A 288 32.94 -6.51 -15.90
N GLY A 289 33.91 -6.18 -15.04
CA GLY A 289 34.55 -4.87 -14.98
C GLY A 289 33.85 -3.83 -14.10
N ALA A 290 34.58 -2.75 -13.81
CA ALA A 290 34.08 -1.60 -13.05
C ALA A 290 33.03 -0.85 -13.88
N LYS A 291 31.81 -0.77 -13.33
CA LYS A 291 30.67 -0.10 -13.95
C LYS A 291 30.36 1.21 -13.22
N ARG A 292 29.63 2.10 -13.87
CA ARG A 292 28.99 3.25 -13.23
C ARG A 292 27.50 2.92 -13.10
N ALA A 293 26.93 3.20 -11.93
CA ALA A 293 25.49 3.13 -11.70
C ALA A 293 24.83 4.41 -12.19
#